data_AF-A0A5K0W7S3-F1
#
_entry.id   AF-A0A5K0W7S3-F1
#
_cell.length_a   1.000
_cell.length_b   1.000
_cell.length_c   1.000
_cell.angle_alpha   90.00
_cell.angle_beta   90.00
_cell.angle_gamma   90.00
#
_symmetry.space_group_name_H-M   'P 1'
#
loop_
_entity.id
_entity.type
_entity.pdbx_description
1 polymer ?
#
loop_
_entity_poly.entity_id
_entity_poly.type
_entity_poly.pdbx_seq_one_letter_code
_entity_poly.pdbx_strand_id
1 'polypeptide(L)' 'DENDRGYDASYIEFYVKENDVSKECARKETLNLIGDAWKKLNQASLQSGLHDFPPAFVRLALNCAR' A
#
# COMPACT_ATOMS: atom_id res chain seq x y z
N ASP A 1 18.20 4.40 19.90
CA ASP A 1 18.37 3.12 19.19
C ASP A 1 17.07 2.90 18.43
N GLU A 2 16.92 3.68 17.36
CA GLU A 2 15.80 3.67 16.42
C GLU A 2 16.44 3.28 15.09
N ASN A 3 16.66 1.99 14.86
CA ASN A 3 16.93 1.51 13.50
C ASN A 3 15.58 1.32 12.78
N ASP A 4 14.70 2.30 12.97
CA ASP A 4 13.32 2.39 12.54
C ASP A 4 13.28 2.77 11.07
N ARG A 5 13.59 1.78 10.23
CA ARG A 5 13.38 1.86 8.79
C ARG A 5 11.89 1.69 8.46
N GLY A 6 10.99 2.47 9.06
CA GLY A 6 9.60 2.64 8.60
C GLY A 6 8.83 1.37 8.20
N TYR A 7 9.20 0.20 8.73
CA TYR A 7 8.40 -0.99 8.58
C TYR A 7 7.37 -0.87 9.67
N ASP A 8 6.12 -0.65 9.27
CA ASP A 8 4.99 -0.86 10.17
C ASP A 8 5.02 -2.33 10.58
N ALA A 9 5.80 -2.62 11.63
CA ALA A 9 6.05 -3.96 12.13
C ALA A 9 4.72 -4.62 12.50
N SER A 10 3.69 -3.81 12.78
CA SER A 10 2.35 -4.27 13.12
C SER A 10 1.74 -5.19 12.06
N TYR A 11 1.78 -4.82 10.77
CA TYR A 11 1.19 -5.65 9.71
C TYR A 11 1.98 -6.94 9.49
N ILE A 12 3.31 -6.84 9.41
CA ILE A 12 4.18 -8.00 9.17
C ILE A 12 4.10 -8.99 10.34
N GLU A 13 4.17 -8.51 11.57
CA GLU A 13 4.10 -9.35 12.76
C GLU A 13 2.72 -9.98 12.93
N PHE A 14 1.66 -9.22 12.67
CA PHE A 14 0.30 -9.75 12.65
C PHE A 14 0.13 -10.84 11.59
N TYR A 15 0.57 -10.57 10.35
CA TYR A 15 0.45 -11.52 9.24
C TYR A 15 1.21 -12.81 9.50
N VAL A 16 2.43 -12.71 10.05
CA VAL A 16 3.23 -13.88 10.48
C VAL A 16 2.50 -14.69 11.53
N LYS A 17 1.96 -14.03 12.56
CA LYS A 17 1.27 -14.71 13.66
C LYS A 17 -0.03 -15.39 13.21
N GLU A 18 -0.77 -14.76 12.31
CA GLU A 18 -2.06 -15.26 11.82
C GLU A 18 -1.90 -16.42 10.83
N ASN A 19 -0.88 -16.36 9.97
CA ASN A 19 -0.70 -17.30 8.87
C ASN A 19 0.40 -18.36 9.11
N ASP A 20 1.09 -18.30 10.25
CA ASP A 20 2.22 -19.16 10.63
C ASP A 20 3.30 -19.24 9.53
N VAL A 21 3.70 -18.08 9.00
CA VAL A 21 4.69 -17.95 7.92
C VAL A 21 5.94 -17.21 8.37
N SER A 22 7.03 -17.29 7.59
CA SER A 22 8.24 -16.49 7.86
C SER A 22 8.02 -14.99 7.63
N LYS A 23 8.84 -14.15 8.29
CA LYS A 23 8.85 -12.70 8.08
C LYS A 23 9.18 -12.35 6.63
N GLU A 24 10.02 -13.13 5.95
CA GLU A 24 10.35 -12.96 4.53
C GLU A 24 9.13 -13.19 3.64
N CYS A 25 8.34 -14.24 3.90
CA CYS A 25 7.09 -14.50 3.18
C CYS A 25 6.08 -13.36 3.40
N ALA A 26 5.89 -12.93 4.65
CA ALA A 26 5.00 -11.82 4.98
C ALA A 26 5.42 -10.51 4.30
N ARG A 27 6.73 -10.20 4.24
CA ARG A 27 7.26 -9.04 3.51
C ARG A 27 6.99 -9.13 2.02
N LYS A 28 7.24 -10.30 1.41
CA LYS A 28 6.96 -10.53 -0.01
C LYS A 28 5.48 -10.29 -0.32
N GLU A 29 4.60 -10.81 0.53
CA GLU A 29 3.16 -10.62 0.34
C GLU A 29 2.73 -9.17 0.53
N THR A 30 3.29 -8.48 1.53
CA THR A 30 3.03 -7.04 1.73
C THR A 30 3.44 -6.22 0.51
N LEU A 31 4.59 -6.54 -0.11
CA LEU A 31 5.02 -5.90 -1.35
C LEU A 31 4.08 -6.20 -2.53
N ASN A 32 3.55 -7.43 -2.62
CA ASN A 32 2.54 -7.76 -3.62
C ASN A 32 1.27 -6.91 -3.42
N LEU A 33 0.78 -6.80 -2.18
CA LEU A 33 -0.40 -6.01 -1.83
C LEU A 33 -0.21 -4.52 -2.14
N ILE A 34 0.96 -3.96 -1.84
CA ILE A 34 1.32 -2.58 -2.22
C ILE A 34 1.29 -2.44 -3.75
N GLY A 35 1.88 -3.38 -4.48
CA GLY A 35 1.88 -3.38 -5.94
C GLY A 35 0.48 -3.45 -6.53
N ASP A 36 -0.40 -4.28 -5.97
CA ASP A 36 -1.79 -4.40 -6.41
C ASP A 36 -2.64 -3.20 -6.04
N ALA A 37 -2.41 -2.59 -4.87
CA ALA A 37 -3.03 -1.32 -4.50
C ALA A 37 -2.64 -0.20 -5.48
N TRP A 38 -1.36 -0.13 -5.87
CA TRP A 38 -0.88 0.81 -6.89
C TRP A 38 -1.53 0.60 -8.26
N LYS A 39 -1.68 -0.64 -8.72
CA LYS A 39 -2.37 -0.95 -9.97
C LYS A 39 -3.83 -0.46 -9.93
N LYS A 40 -4.54 -0.72 -8.82
CA LYS A 40 -5.92 -0.27 -8.62
C LYS A 40 -6.01 1.26 -8.60
N LEU A 41 -5.10 1.94 -7.92
CA LEU A 41 -5.05 3.40 -7.86
C LEU A 41 -4.83 4.02 -9.25
N ASN A 42 -3.89 3.48 -10.02
CA ASN A 42 -3.64 3.92 -11.39
C ASN A 42 -4.87 3.69 -12.29
N GLN A 43 -5.52 2.52 -12.19
CA GLN A 43 -6.74 2.25 -12.94
C GLN A 43 -7.87 3.22 -12.58
N ALA A 44 -8.10 3.45 -11.28
CA ALA A 44 -9.08 4.41 -10.81
C ALA A 44 -8.80 5.82 -11.36
N SER A 45 -7.53 6.25 -11.37
CA SER A 45 -7.13 7.56 -11.90
C SER A 45 -7.50 7.81 -13.36
N LEU A 46 -7.75 6.73 -14.12
CA LEU A 46 -8.16 6.78 -15.53
C LEU A 46 -9.67 6.58 -15.73
N GLN A 47 -10.42 6.23 -14.68
CA GLN A 47 -11.86 6.03 -14.76
C GLN A 47 -12.61 7.36 -14.81
N SER A 48 -13.64 7.43 -15.65
CA SER A 48 -14.53 8.58 -15.76
C SER A 48 -15.28 8.93 -14.46
N GLY A 49 -15.37 7.98 -13.51
CA GLY A 49 -15.96 8.22 -12.19
C GLY A 49 -15.13 9.14 -11.28
N LEU A 50 -13.85 9.37 -11.59
CA LEU A 50 -13.04 10.34 -10.83
C LEU A 50 -13.37 11.81 -11.17
N HIS A 51 -14.26 12.05 -12.14
CA HIS A 51 -14.78 13.38 -12.44
C HIS A 51 -15.57 13.99 -11.28
N ASP A 52 -16.04 13.15 -10.34
CA ASP A 52 -16.72 13.60 -9.11
C ASP A 52 -15.75 14.25 -8.11
N PHE A 53 -14.44 14.08 -8.32
CA PHE A 53 -13.39 14.69 -7.49
C PHE A 53 -12.62 15.77 -8.25
N PRO A 54 -12.23 16.88 -7.58
CA PRO A 54 -11.36 17.87 -8.21
C PRO A 54 -10.02 17.25 -8.66
N PRO A 55 -9.50 17.57 -9.86
CA PRO A 55 -8.22 17.02 -10.33
C PRO A 55 -7.04 17.23 -9.36
N ALA A 56 -7.06 18.34 -8.60
CA ALA A 56 -6.07 18.61 -7.56
C ALA A 56 -6.11 17.60 -6.40
N PHE A 57 -7.31 17.13 -6.02
CA PHE A 57 -7.50 16.10 -5.00
C PHE A 57 -6.95 14.75 -5.48
N VAL A 58 -7.25 14.37 -6.73
CA VAL A 58 -6.71 13.16 -7.34
C VAL A 58 -5.18 13.18 -7.36
N ARG A 59 -4.59 14.31 -7.76
CA ARG A 59 -3.14 14.49 -7.77
C ARG A 59 -2.54 14.45 -6.36
N LEU A 60 -3.23 15.02 -5.37
CA LEU A 60 -2.81 14.94 -3.97
C LEU A 60 -2.79 13.49 -3.48
N ALA A 61 -3.86 12.72 -3.72
CA ALA A 61 -3.94 11.32 -3.33
C ALA A 61 -2.82 10.48 -3.97
N LEU A 62 -2.54 10.68 -5.27
CA LEU A 62 -1.43 10.04 -5.97
C LEU A 62 -0.06 10.41 -5.37
N ASN A 63 0.10 11.66 -4.93
CA ASN A 63 1.34 12.12 -4.30
C ASN A 63 1.52 11.63 -2.87
N CYS A 64 0.43 11.48 -2.10
CA CYS A 64 0.48 10.93 -0.74
C CYS A 64 0.80 9.44 -0.73
N ALA A 65 0.45 8.70 -1.78
CA ALA A 65 0.75 7.28 -1.89
C ALA A 65 2.21 6.99 -2.29
N ARG A 66 2.91 7.95 -2.92
CA ARG A 66 4.31 7.86 -3.37
C ARG A 66 5.29 7.81 -2.21
#